data_AF-A0AB73R464-F1
#
_entry.id   AF-A0AB73R464-F1
#
_cell.length_a   1.000
_cell.length_b   1.000
_cell.length_c   1.000
_cell.angle_alpha   90.00
_cell.angle_beta   90.00
_cell.angle_gamma   90.00
#
_symmetry.space_group_name_H-M   'P 1'
#
loop_
_entity.id
_entity.type
_entity.pdbx_description
1 polymer ?
#
loop_
_entity_poly.entity_id
_entity_poly.type
_entity_poly.pdbx_seq_one_letter_code
_entity_poly.pdbx_strand_id
1 'polypeptide(L)'
;DNYVNNDPKARADFYDRLSDVLAERTNVLETSIDIEFTNLNHGNPYQLIPYKKGTNKVIVKTGSKYLSGKEEKDLRYSDSLGDDEVFELVQTGNSSNGQFQFHLINKNGVRLSGNSYVQQFGSDWSFSSELRFAKSNNEINNWLIEWYPGKENERQKYDKIEIITDEKDPTKYRAKDSSGNVIKNSWVNRDNAYSFADADGVLMTGWQEIKGKTYYFSSPYGYMVTGGGSDSLIDGKYYNFNDSGVLQRSAWRDLYYSDASGAFVKEGLKDIDGKIYYFQNFVPNKKELRLEDQDVILHFSDKGVLERVSNLNREAINNAVNVKLDNKILAFNNDGSILKTGINKNANTIAYYSLEDGAFYTGWKMIDGKRYYFTNGHNTIFNNYENIDGKRFYFHEDGSVNRAGFEKIDGKLYHFDNNGVAQTGWQTIDNKYYYFDENGAAKTGWFQVGGGYRPWPLAYGYLWYCAREDGSLYADGWFKIDGKDYHFDQWGHKM
;
A
#
# COMPACT_ATOMS: atom_id res chain seq x y z
N ASP A 1 0.74 41.68 -40.03
CA ASP A 1 0.84 42.42 -38.75
C ASP A 1 -0.24 42.01 -37.78
N ASN A 2 0.13 41.22 -36.76
CA ASN A 2 -0.16 41.50 -35.36
C ASN A 2 0.34 40.35 -34.47
N TYR A 3 1.56 40.60 -33.99
CA TYR A 3 2.33 39.99 -32.92
C TYR A 3 1.53 39.14 -31.91
N VAL A 4 1.94 37.88 -31.82
CA VAL A 4 1.80 37.06 -30.61
C VAL A 4 2.58 37.75 -29.50
N ASN A 5 1.86 38.20 -28.47
CA ASN A 5 2.45 38.89 -27.32
C ASN A 5 3.48 38.00 -26.62
N ASN A 6 4.64 38.61 -26.31
CA ASN A 6 5.61 38.18 -25.32
C ASN A 6 4.96 38.13 -23.92
N ASP A 7 4.05 37.19 -23.67
CA ASP A 7 3.56 36.93 -22.31
C ASP A 7 4.65 36.14 -21.54
N PRO A 8 5.33 36.75 -20.56
CA PRO A 8 6.34 36.07 -19.77
C PRO A 8 5.74 34.90 -18.97
N LYS A 9 4.44 34.95 -18.64
CA LYS A 9 3.73 33.83 -17.98
C LYS A 9 3.47 32.70 -18.95
N ALA A 10 3.04 32.94 -20.18
CA ALA A 10 2.90 31.87 -21.18
C ALA A 10 4.25 31.25 -21.56
N ARG A 11 5.32 32.05 -21.57
CA ARG A 11 6.68 31.54 -21.79
C ARG A 11 7.22 30.76 -20.59
N ALA A 12 7.00 31.25 -19.37
CA ALA A 12 7.33 30.54 -18.14
C ALA A 12 6.51 29.26 -18.00
N ASP A 13 5.23 29.28 -18.32
CA ASP A 13 4.32 28.13 -18.34
C ASP A 13 4.67 27.13 -19.46
N PHE A 14 5.12 27.60 -20.64
CA PHE A 14 5.70 26.73 -21.67
C PHE A 14 7.01 26.09 -21.20
N TYR A 15 7.89 26.84 -20.51
CA TYR A 15 9.12 26.30 -19.93
C TYR A 15 8.88 25.39 -18.71
N ASP A 16 7.84 25.65 -17.91
CA ASP A 16 7.40 24.81 -16.78
C ASP A 16 6.76 23.52 -17.30
N ARG A 17 5.89 23.60 -18.32
CA ARG A 17 5.38 22.41 -19.03
C ARG A 17 6.50 21.61 -19.69
N LEU A 18 7.57 22.26 -20.17
CA LEU A 18 8.76 21.58 -20.69
C LEU A 18 9.59 20.93 -19.56
N SER A 19 9.55 21.50 -18.35
CA SER A 19 10.24 20.96 -17.17
C SER A 19 9.55 19.71 -16.59
N ASP A 20 8.24 19.56 -16.79
CA ASP A 20 7.49 18.33 -16.49
C ASP A 20 7.63 17.25 -17.59
N VAL A 21 8.06 17.64 -18.80
CA VAL A 21 8.21 16.75 -19.96
C VAL A 21 9.60 16.14 -20.06
N LEU A 22 10.62 16.76 -19.45
CA LEU A 22 11.99 16.23 -19.36
C LEU A 22 12.20 15.61 -17.98
N ALA A 23 12.48 14.31 -17.89
CA ALA A 23 13.00 13.75 -16.65
C ALA A 23 14.25 14.56 -16.28
N GLU A 24 14.28 15.03 -15.03
CA GLU A 24 15.23 16.01 -14.48
C GLU A 24 16.51 16.18 -15.31
N ARG A 25 16.81 17.42 -15.76
CA ARG A 25 18.04 17.76 -16.55
C ARG A 25 19.36 17.38 -15.87
N THR A 26 19.30 16.84 -14.67
CA THR A 26 20.41 16.25 -13.89
C THR A 26 20.86 14.89 -14.44
N ASN A 27 20.02 14.18 -15.20
CA ASN A 27 20.32 12.83 -15.74
C ASN A 27 20.83 12.85 -17.20
N VAL A 28 21.55 13.90 -17.61
CA VAL A 28 22.16 13.97 -18.94
C VAL A 28 23.39 13.07 -18.99
N LEU A 29 23.44 12.18 -19.99
CA LEU A 29 24.60 11.33 -20.25
C LEU A 29 25.42 11.92 -21.40
N GLU A 30 26.66 12.33 -21.12
CA GLU A 30 27.62 12.71 -22.16
C GLU A 30 28.40 11.47 -22.64
N THR A 31 28.24 11.10 -23.90
CA THR A 31 28.86 9.90 -24.49
C THR A 31 29.01 10.02 -25.99
N SER A 32 30.11 9.48 -26.53
CA SER A 32 30.19 9.16 -27.95
C SER A 32 29.13 8.11 -28.29
N ILE A 33 28.62 8.18 -29.52
CA ILE A 33 27.68 7.19 -30.06
C ILE A 33 28.40 6.46 -31.17
N ASP A 34 28.68 5.17 -30.94
CA ASP A 34 29.36 4.33 -31.90
C ASP A 34 28.32 3.46 -32.63
N ILE A 35 28.41 3.47 -33.96
CA ILE A 35 27.66 2.58 -34.85
C ILE A 35 28.68 1.69 -35.54
N GLU A 36 28.30 0.52 -36.02
CA GLU A 36 29.24 -0.48 -36.52
C GLU A 36 30.30 0.11 -37.48
N PHE A 37 31.57 0.01 -37.07
CA PHE A 37 32.75 0.51 -37.78
C PHE A 37 32.86 2.05 -37.96
N THR A 38 32.11 2.86 -37.20
CA THR A 38 32.25 4.33 -37.22
C THR A 38 31.75 5.03 -35.94
N ASN A 39 32.28 6.22 -35.66
CA ASN A 39 31.81 7.06 -34.57
C ASN A 39 31.02 8.24 -35.14
N LEU A 40 29.82 8.47 -34.62
CA LEU A 40 29.03 9.62 -35.03
C LEU A 40 29.66 10.94 -34.55
N ASN A 41 29.27 12.06 -35.16
CA ASN A 41 29.70 13.41 -34.77
C ASN A 41 31.23 13.59 -34.74
N HIS A 42 31.94 12.89 -35.62
CA HIS A 42 33.41 12.89 -35.67
C HIS A 42 34.05 12.48 -34.34
N GLY A 43 33.38 11.62 -33.56
CA GLY A 43 33.84 11.17 -32.26
C GLY A 43 33.57 12.12 -31.10
N ASN A 44 33.04 13.33 -31.36
CA ASN A 44 32.63 14.24 -30.29
C ASN A 44 31.41 13.71 -29.54
N PRO A 45 31.34 13.88 -28.21
CA PRO A 45 30.26 13.33 -27.41
C PRO A 45 28.92 13.99 -27.74
N TYR A 46 27.87 13.19 -27.63
CA TYR A 46 26.48 13.63 -27.58
C TYR A 46 26.01 13.76 -26.14
N GLN A 47 25.02 14.62 -25.93
CA GLN A 47 24.21 14.65 -24.73
C GLN A 47 22.95 13.82 -24.98
N LEU A 48 22.80 12.70 -24.27
CA LEU A 48 21.56 11.95 -24.21
C LEU A 48 20.76 12.41 -23.01
N ILE A 49 19.53 12.84 -23.27
CA ILE A 49 18.64 13.41 -22.28
C ILE A 49 17.40 12.53 -22.19
N PRO A 50 17.14 11.88 -21.06
CA PRO A 50 15.87 11.18 -20.84
C PRO A 50 14.69 12.08 -21.13
N TYR A 51 13.76 11.62 -21.97
CA TYR A 51 12.55 12.37 -22.29
C TYR A 51 11.65 12.36 -21.06
N LYS A 52 11.03 11.23 -20.70
CA LYS A 52 10.12 11.20 -19.54
C LYS A 52 10.38 9.97 -18.65
N LYS A 53 10.29 10.15 -17.34
CA LYS A 53 10.42 9.05 -16.37
C LYS A 53 9.33 8.01 -16.60
N GLY A 54 9.72 6.73 -16.57
CA GLY A 54 8.84 5.61 -16.89
C GLY A 54 8.61 5.40 -18.39
N THR A 55 9.34 6.12 -19.25
CA THR A 55 9.36 5.89 -20.70
C THR A 55 10.76 5.50 -21.13
N ASN A 56 10.89 4.78 -22.25
CA ASN A 56 12.17 4.47 -22.86
C ASN A 56 12.60 5.56 -23.87
N LYS A 57 12.06 6.77 -23.76
CA LYS A 57 12.29 7.84 -24.74
C LYS A 57 13.44 8.76 -24.34
N VAL A 58 14.22 9.21 -25.32
CA VAL A 58 15.37 10.11 -25.16
C VAL A 58 15.41 11.19 -26.23
N ILE A 59 16.11 12.26 -25.93
CA ILE A 59 16.55 13.28 -26.88
C ILE A 59 18.07 13.17 -27.02
N VAL A 60 18.59 13.32 -28.23
CA VAL A 60 20.03 13.28 -28.52
C VAL A 60 20.49 14.64 -29.03
N LYS A 61 21.54 15.20 -28.45
CA LYS A 61 21.99 16.58 -28.75
C LYS A 61 23.51 16.65 -28.97
N THR A 62 23.94 17.52 -29.88
CA THR A 62 25.35 17.91 -30.06
C THR A 62 25.44 19.44 -30.02
N GLY A 63 26.20 19.99 -29.07
CA GLY A 63 26.24 21.43 -28.80
C GLY A 63 24.84 22.02 -28.52
N SER A 64 24.40 22.97 -29.36
CA SER A 64 23.08 23.59 -29.26
C SER A 64 21.97 22.88 -30.05
N LYS A 65 22.28 21.84 -30.84
CA LYS A 65 21.35 21.25 -31.82
C LYS A 65 20.91 19.83 -31.46
N TYR A 66 19.66 19.52 -31.79
CA TYR A 66 19.02 18.21 -31.58
C TYR A 66 19.23 17.31 -32.81
N LEU A 67 19.55 16.04 -32.61
CA LEU A 67 19.53 15.05 -33.69
C LEU A 67 18.10 14.88 -34.19
N SER A 68 17.90 14.95 -35.49
CA SER A 68 16.59 14.77 -36.13
C SER A 68 16.45 13.34 -36.66
N GLY A 69 15.31 12.73 -36.36
CA GLY A 69 14.91 11.38 -36.76
C GLY A 69 14.33 11.28 -38.16
N LYS A 70 14.43 12.33 -38.97
CA LYS A 70 13.97 12.33 -40.36
C LYS A 70 14.74 11.31 -41.18
N GLU A 71 14.01 10.58 -42.01
CA GLU A 71 14.50 9.49 -42.86
C GLU A 71 15.08 10.06 -44.16
N GLU A 72 16.19 10.79 -44.04
CA GLU A 72 16.94 11.37 -45.15
C GLU A 72 18.28 10.66 -45.35
N LYS A 73 18.96 10.93 -46.47
CA LYS A 73 20.23 10.28 -46.85
C LYS A 73 21.39 10.52 -45.88
N ASP A 74 21.28 11.53 -45.01
CA ASP A 74 22.28 11.92 -44.02
C ASP A 74 21.60 12.37 -42.72
N LEU A 75 22.30 12.22 -41.59
CA LEU A 75 21.82 12.75 -40.29
C LEU A 75 21.65 14.27 -40.34
N ARG A 76 20.51 14.73 -39.83
CA ARG A 76 20.16 16.14 -39.71
C ARG A 76 20.14 16.58 -38.26
N TYR A 77 20.35 17.87 -38.05
CA TYR A 77 20.28 18.49 -36.74
C TYR A 77 19.35 19.69 -36.76
N SER A 78 18.42 19.73 -35.81
CA SER A 78 17.40 20.76 -35.66
C SER A 78 17.77 21.74 -34.54
N ASP A 79 17.40 23.01 -34.72
CA ASP A 79 17.49 24.03 -33.68
C ASP A 79 16.26 24.01 -32.73
N SER A 80 15.22 23.24 -33.06
CA SER A 80 13.98 23.10 -32.29
C SER A 80 13.65 21.64 -31.98
N LEU A 81 13.06 21.42 -30.81
CA LEU A 81 12.56 20.12 -30.38
C LEU A 81 11.14 19.88 -30.92
N GLY A 82 10.94 18.83 -31.72
CA GLY A 82 9.64 18.33 -32.14
C GLY A 82 9.57 16.79 -32.08
N ASP A 83 8.51 16.21 -32.66
CA ASP A 83 8.30 14.75 -32.64
C ASP A 83 9.43 13.97 -33.34
N ASP A 84 10.12 14.58 -34.29
CA ASP A 84 11.24 13.97 -35.01
C ASP A 84 12.52 13.91 -34.15
N GLU A 85 12.62 14.70 -33.08
CA GLU A 85 13.82 14.80 -32.22
C GLU A 85 13.69 13.97 -30.93
N VAL A 86 12.59 13.20 -30.80
CA VAL A 86 12.35 12.29 -29.69
C VAL A 86 12.43 10.85 -30.19
N PHE A 87 13.26 10.05 -29.52
CA PHE A 87 13.58 8.70 -29.94
C PHE A 87 13.24 7.69 -28.87
N GLU A 88 12.85 6.49 -29.27
CA GLU A 88 12.83 5.33 -28.39
C GLU A 88 14.23 4.72 -28.31
N LEU A 89 14.75 4.61 -27.10
CA LEU A 89 15.98 3.88 -26.79
C LEU A 89 15.59 2.45 -26.40
N VAL A 90 16.05 1.46 -27.16
CA VAL A 90 15.67 0.06 -26.96
C VAL A 90 16.91 -0.79 -26.76
N GLN A 91 17.06 -1.43 -25.59
CA GLN A 91 18.13 -2.39 -25.34
C GLN A 91 17.87 -3.69 -26.12
N THR A 92 18.82 -4.13 -26.93
CA THR A 92 18.64 -5.26 -27.88
C THR A 92 19.45 -6.50 -27.51
N GLY A 93 20.50 -6.33 -26.70
CA GLY A 93 21.36 -7.42 -26.25
C GLY A 93 22.71 -6.92 -25.74
N ASN A 94 23.68 -7.83 -25.71
CA ASN A 94 25.06 -7.52 -25.40
C ASN A 94 25.94 -7.90 -26.60
N SER A 95 26.99 -7.12 -26.84
CA SER A 95 28.02 -7.44 -27.83
C SER A 95 28.77 -8.71 -27.46
N SER A 96 29.57 -9.25 -28.39
CA SER A 96 30.48 -10.37 -28.12
C SER A 96 31.45 -10.13 -26.95
N ASN A 97 31.76 -8.86 -26.68
CA ASN A 97 32.60 -8.43 -25.55
C ASN A 97 31.76 -8.08 -24.30
N GLY A 98 30.47 -8.38 -24.30
CA GLY A 98 29.55 -8.20 -23.20
C GLY A 98 29.01 -6.78 -23.02
N GLN A 99 29.34 -5.80 -23.87
CA GLN A 99 28.85 -4.42 -23.74
C GLN A 99 27.37 -4.30 -24.13
N PHE A 100 26.59 -3.49 -23.40
CA PHE A 100 25.19 -3.23 -23.74
C PHE A 100 25.03 -2.59 -25.12
N GLN A 101 24.01 -3.04 -25.83
CA GLN A 101 23.67 -2.55 -27.16
C GLN A 101 22.25 -2.00 -27.19
N PHE A 102 22.09 -0.90 -27.92
CA PHE A 102 20.82 -0.21 -28.03
C PHE A 102 20.47 0.08 -29.49
N HIS A 103 19.19 0.24 -29.76
CA HIS A 103 18.68 0.93 -30.95
C HIS A 103 18.11 2.27 -30.54
N LEU A 104 18.27 3.25 -31.42
CA LEU A 104 17.59 4.54 -31.37
C LEU A 104 16.57 4.54 -32.49
N ILE A 105 15.31 4.57 -32.12
CA ILE A 105 14.19 4.38 -33.04
C ILE A 105 13.42 5.69 -33.12
N ASN A 106 13.20 6.20 -34.34
CA ASN A 106 12.43 7.41 -34.56
C ASN A 106 10.92 7.15 -34.36
N LYS A 107 10.11 8.21 -34.43
CA LYS A 107 8.64 8.12 -34.25
C LYS A 107 7.92 7.18 -35.22
N ASN A 108 8.54 6.84 -36.36
CA ASN A 108 7.98 5.95 -37.38
C ASN A 108 8.40 4.48 -37.18
N GLY A 109 9.14 4.17 -36.12
CA GLY A 109 9.66 2.82 -35.88
C GLY A 109 10.93 2.51 -36.67
N VAL A 110 11.55 3.49 -37.30
CA VAL A 110 12.77 3.32 -38.10
C VAL A 110 14.00 3.54 -37.23
N ARG A 111 14.96 2.61 -37.31
CA ARG A 111 16.18 2.63 -36.50
C ARG A 111 17.26 3.51 -37.13
N LEU A 112 18.03 4.16 -36.28
CA LEU A 112 19.30 4.78 -36.65
C LEU A 112 20.26 3.70 -37.13
N SER A 113 20.69 3.80 -38.38
CA SER A 113 21.54 2.82 -39.05
C SER A 113 22.75 3.46 -39.72
N GLY A 114 23.85 2.72 -39.87
CA GLY A 114 24.96 3.22 -40.66
C GLY A 114 26.23 2.37 -40.66
N ASN A 115 27.19 2.82 -41.45
CA ASN A 115 28.55 2.31 -41.54
C ASN A 115 29.51 3.50 -41.82
N SER A 116 30.75 3.24 -42.21
CA SER A 116 31.75 4.29 -42.48
C SER A 116 31.38 5.25 -43.63
N TYR A 117 30.36 4.96 -44.44
CA TYR A 117 29.96 5.74 -45.62
C TYR A 117 28.53 6.29 -45.57
N VAL A 118 27.62 5.66 -44.83
CA VAL A 118 26.20 6.04 -44.76
C VAL A 118 25.77 6.08 -43.29
N GLN A 119 25.14 7.16 -42.85
CA GLN A 119 24.65 7.34 -41.48
C GLN A 119 23.27 8.02 -41.56
N GLN A 120 22.19 7.26 -41.31
CA GLN A 120 20.81 7.73 -41.52
C GLN A 120 19.80 6.93 -40.69
N PHE A 121 18.57 7.42 -40.58
CA PHE A 121 17.42 6.60 -40.18
C PHE A 121 16.90 5.87 -41.42
N GLY A 122 16.95 4.54 -41.43
CA GLY A 122 16.55 3.73 -42.58
C GLY A 122 16.30 2.26 -42.25
N SER A 123 15.63 1.57 -43.18
CA SER A 123 15.22 0.16 -43.04
C SER A 123 16.02 -0.81 -43.92
N ASP A 124 17.12 -0.35 -44.52
CA ASP A 124 17.96 -1.18 -45.36
C ASP A 124 18.70 -2.23 -44.51
N TRP A 125 18.53 -3.49 -44.91
CA TRP A 125 18.99 -4.69 -44.22
C TRP A 125 20.50 -4.87 -44.31
N SER A 126 21.18 -4.17 -45.24
CA SER A 126 22.64 -4.17 -45.35
C SER A 126 23.33 -3.37 -44.24
N PHE A 127 22.59 -2.53 -43.51
CA PHE A 127 23.10 -1.82 -42.35
C PHE A 127 22.78 -2.59 -41.07
N SER A 128 23.81 -3.16 -40.45
CA SER A 128 23.74 -3.58 -39.05
C SER A 128 24.05 -2.37 -38.16
N SER A 129 23.21 -2.13 -37.16
CA SER A 129 23.27 -0.91 -36.37
C SER A 129 22.96 -1.18 -34.91
N GLU A 130 24.01 -1.23 -34.11
CA GLU A 130 23.94 -1.42 -32.68
C GLU A 130 24.67 -0.25 -32.03
N LEU A 131 23.92 0.62 -31.37
CA LEU A 131 24.48 1.75 -30.65
C LEU A 131 25.20 1.23 -29.42
N ARG A 132 26.44 1.69 -29.28
CA ARG A 132 27.27 1.40 -28.12
C ARG A 132 27.66 2.71 -27.46
N PHE A 133 27.75 2.67 -26.14
CA PHE A 133 28.19 3.78 -25.33
C PHE A 133 29.66 3.59 -24.96
N ALA A 134 30.42 4.69 -24.88
CA ALA A 134 31.81 4.68 -24.43
C ALA A 134 31.95 4.55 -22.89
N LYS A 135 30.88 4.10 -22.22
CA LYS A 135 30.72 3.99 -20.77
C LYS A 135 30.61 2.52 -20.36
N SER A 136 30.92 2.20 -19.12
CA SER A 136 30.77 0.82 -18.65
C SER A 136 29.30 0.42 -18.58
N ASN A 137 29.02 -0.88 -18.69
CA ASN A 137 27.65 -1.38 -18.55
C ASN A 137 27.02 -0.98 -17.21
N ASN A 138 27.83 -0.86 -16.16
CA ASN A 138 27.37 -0.45 -14.84
C ASN A 138 26.96 1.02 -14.82
N GLU A 139 27.76 1.92 -15.42
CA GLU A 139 27.39 3.33 -15.59
C GLU A 139 26.08 3.48 -16.38
N ILE A 140 25.95 2.76 -17.51
CA ILE A 140 24.72 2.78 -18.31
C ILE A 140 23.53 2.19 -17.54
N ASN A 141 23.72 1.09 -16.81
CA ASN A 141 22.66 0.49 -15.99
C ASN A 141 22.16 1.48 -14.93
N ASN A 142 23.07 2.17 -14.24
CA ASN A 142 22.72 3.14 -13.21
C ASN A 142 21.98 4.35 -13.80
N TRP A 143 22.43 4.83 -14.96
CA TRP A 143 21.73 5.89 -15.68
C TRP A 143 20.30 5.48 -16.07
N LEU A 144 20.09 4.22 -16.48
CA LEU A 144 18.76 3.71 -16.83
C LEU A 144 17.83 3.54 -15.60
N ILE A 145 18.35 3.12 -14.43
CA ILE A 145 17.54 2.90 -13.21
C ILE A 145 16.71 4.13 -12.80
N GLU A 146 17.21 5.34 -13.08
CA GLU A 146 16.56 6.59 -12.65
C GLU A 146 15.29 6.92 -13.46
N TRP A 147 15.16 6.43 -14.69
CA TRP A 147 14.10 6.87 -15.62
C TRP A 147 13.53 5.79 -16.55
N TYR A 148 14.27 4.74 -16.87
CA TYR A 148 13.91 3.76 -17.89
C TYR A 148 12.90 2.71 -17.35
N PRO A 149 11.86 2.36 -18.12
CA PRO A 149 10.80 1.46 -17.68
C PRO A 149 11.32 0.05 -17.38
N GLY A 150 10.87 -0.51 -16.26
CA GLY A 150 11.22 -1.87 -15.83
C GLY A 150 12.58 -1.99 -15.14
N LYS A 151 13.33 -0.89 -15.00
CA LYS A 151 14.61 -0.82 -14.28
C LYS A 151 14.47 -0.26 -12.87
N GLU A 152 13.28 0.16 -12.45
CA GLU A 152 13.06 0.92 -11.22
C GLU A 152 13.37 0.12 -9.93
N ASN A 153 13.36 -1.21 -10.04
CA ASN A 153 13.65 -2.13 -8.95
C ASN A 153 15.09 -2.68 -8.98
N GLU A 154 15.89 -2.35 -9.99
CA GLU A 154 17.29 -2.73 -10.03
C GLU A 154 18.12 -1.86 -9.08
N ARG A 155 19.18 -2.46 -8.50
CA ARG A 155 20.14 -1.74 -7.67
C ARG A 155 21.28 -1.20 -8.53
N GLN A 156 21.84 -0.07 -8.13
CA GLN A 156 23.03 0.48 -8.78
C GLN A 156 24.20 -0.50 -8.69
N LYS A 157 24.98 -0.57 -9.76
CA LYS A 157 26.15 -1.45 -9.92
C LYS A 157 27.39 -0.59 -10.08
N TYR A 158 28.52 -1.07 -9.61
CA TYR A 158 29.78 -0.33 -9.64
C TYR A 158 30.89 -1.27 -10.09
N ASP A 159 31.78 -0.79 -10.95
CA ASP A 159 32.92 -1.56 -11.45
C ASP A 159 33.93 -1.85 -10.34
N LYS A 160 34.09 -0.90 -9.42
CA LYS A 160 34.90 -1.02 -8.21
C LYS A 160 34.27 -0.19 -7.11
N ILE A 161 34.30 -0.71 -5.89
CA ILE A 161 33.93 0.04 -4.70
C ILE A 161 35.12 0.07 -3.75
N GLU A 162 35.50 1.26 -3.32
CA GLU A 162 36.48 1.45 -2.25
C GLU A 162 35.76 1.79 -0.95
N ILE A 163 36.12 1.08 0.12
CA ILE A 163 35.53 1.27 1.44
C ILE A 163 36.51 2.11 2.25
N ILE A 164 36.04 3.25 2.74
CA ILE A 164 36.85 4.14 3.57
C ILE A 164 36.16 4.36 4.91
N THR A 165 36.95 4.65 5.93
CA THR A 165 36.44 5.11 7.24
C THR A 165 35.91 6.53 7.12
N ASP A 166 34.82 6.84 7.83
CA ASP A 166 34.28 8.19 7.91
C ASP A 166 35.21 9.10 8.72
N GLU A 167 35.49 10.30 8.20
CA GLU A 167 36.44 11.25 8.81
C GLU A 167 35.91 11.88 10.11
N LYS A 168 34.58 11.99 10.27
CA LYS A 168 33.94 12.59 11.43
C LYS A 168 33.69 11.57 12.54
N ASP A 169 33.44 10.32 12.16
CA ASP A 169 33.15 9.19 13.03
C ASP A 169 33.89 7.93 12.55
N PRO A 170 35.07 7.62 13.13
CA PRO A 170 35.88 6.48 12.72
C PRO A 170 35.22 5.10 12.90
N THR A 171 34.06 5.03 13.56
CA THR A 171 33.27 3.80 13.70
C THR A 171 32.37 3.52 12.50
N LYS A 172 32.25 4.49 11.59
CA LYS A 172 31.40 4.41 10.40
C LYS A 172 32.23 4.33 9.13
N TYR A 173 31.58 3.87 8.07
CA TYR A 173 32.21 3.64 6.77
C TYR A 173 31.48 4.40 5.67
N ARG A 174 32.21 4.75 4.61
CA ARG A 174 31.68 5.29 3.36
C ARG A 174 32.12 4.41 2.20
N ALA A 175 31.47 4.58 1.06
CA ALA A 175 31.83 3.91 -0.17
C ALA A 175 32.16 4.93 -1.25
N LYS A 176 33.25 4.70 -1.99
CA LYS A 176 33.63 5.45 -3.17
C LYS A 176 33.51 4.60 -4.43
N ASP A 177 33.09 5.20 -5.53
CA ASP A 177 33.10 4.57 -6.85
C ASP A 177 34.53 4.52 -7.45
N SER A 178 34.65 3.95 -8.66
CA SER A 178 35.92 3.85 -9.39
C SER A 178 36.54 5.20 -9.75
N SER A 179 35.77 6.29 -9.73
CA SER A 179 36.22 7.66 -9.98
C SER A 179 36.62 8.38 -8.69
N GLY A 180 36.48 7.75 -7.53
CA GLY A 180 36.78 8.31 -6.21
C GLY A 180 35.65 9.15 -5.62
N ASN A 181 34.48 9.21 -6.26
CA ASN A 181 33.33 9.96 -5.75
C ASN A 181 32.64 9.17 -4.64
N VAL A 182 32.18 9.88 -3.60
CA VAL A 182 31.42 9.26 -2.50
C VAL A 182 30.02 8.91 -2.98
N ILE A 183 29.63 7.65 -2.82
CA ILE A 183 28.29 7.14 -3.13
C ILE A 183 27.32 7.60 -2.04
N LYS A 184 26.16 8.14 -2.45
CA LYS A 184 25.14 8.74 -1.57
C LYS A 184 23.74 8.29 -1.97
N ASN A 185 22.84 8.16 -1.00
CA ASN A 185 21.43 7.77 -1.18
C ASN A 185 21.24 6.52 -2.06
N SER A 186 22.16 5.57 -1.98
CA SER A 186 22.21 4.45 -2.93
C SER A 186 22.70 3.16 -2.31
N TRP A 187 22.32 2.06 -2.96
CA TRP A 187 22.82 0.73 -2.67
C TRP A 187 24.29 0.62 -3.07
N VAL A 188 25.06 -0.12 -2.27
CA VAL A 188 26.48 -0.38 -2.45
C VAL A 188 26.68 -1.89 -2.44
N ASN A 189 27.22 -2.47 -3.51
CA ASN A 189 27.50 -3.90 -3.61
C ASN A 189 28.96 -4.20 -3.22
N ARG A 190 29.17 -4.99 -2.17
CA ARG A 190 30.48 -5.35 -1.62
C ARG A 190 30.66 -6.86 -1.63
N ASP A 191 31.37 -7.37 -2.63
CA ASP A 191 31.79 -8.76 -2.84
C ASP A 191 30.67 -9.83 -2.91
N ASN A 192 29.76 -9.87 -1.94
CA ASN A 192 28.53 -10.69 -1.90
C ASN A 192 27.43 -10.12 -0.99
N ALA A 193 27.60 -8.91 -0.43
CA ALA A 193 26.63 -8.28 0.46
C ALA A 193 26.28 -6.89 -0.06
N TYR A 194 25.09 -6.40 0.34
CA TYR A 194 24.67 -5.05 0.02
C TYR A 194 24.74 -4.16 1.26
N SER A 195 25.08 -2.90 1.07
CA SER A 195 24.91 -1.84 2.06
C SER A 195 24.09 -0.71 1.44
N PHE A 196 23.63 0.23 2.25
CA PHE A 196 23.00 1.45 1.75
C PHE A 196 23.71 2.67 2.31
N ALA A 197 24.10 3.59 1.44
CA ALA A 197 24.71 4.86 1.81
C ALA A 197 23.62 5.94 1.95
N ASP A 198 23.67 6.71 3.03
CA ASP A 198 22.75 7.82 3.28
C ASP A 198 23.09 9.07 2.44
N ALA A 199 22.41 10.20 2.72
CA ALA A 199 22.60 11.46 2.00
C ALA A 199 24.00 12.07 2.20
N ASP A 200 24.64 11.76 3.32
CA ASP A 200 26.02 12.16 3.55
C ASP A 200 26.99 11.20 2.87
N GLY A 201 26.57 9.95 2.61
CA GLY A 201 27.36 8.88 2.01
C GLY A 201 27.91 7.89 3.04
N VAL A 202 27.38 7.96 4.26
CA VAL A 202 27.71 7.04 5.35
C VAL A 202 26.88 5.78 5.19
N LEU A 203 27.51 4.62 5.36
CA LEU A 203 26.80 3.35 5.33
C LEU A 203 25.93 3.18 6.55
N MET A 204 24.65 2.90 6.29
CA MET A 204 23.65 2.70 7.32
C MET A 204 23.87 1.40 8.11
N THR A 205 23.52 1.44 9.39
CA THR A 205 23.46 0.28 10.29
C THR A 205 22.11 0.25 11.01
N GLY A 206 21.75 -0.89 11.60
CA GLY A 206 20.49 -1.10 12.31
C GLY A 206 19.27 -1.20 11.39
N TRP A 207 18.09 -1.02 11.99
CA TRP A 207 16.80 -1.01 11.29
C TRP A 207 16.64 0.25 10.45
N GLN A 208 16.31 0.08 9.18
CA GLN A 208 16.13 1.19 8.23
C GLN A 208 14.92 0.97 7.34
N GLU A 209 14.25 2.06 6.98
CA GLU A 209 13.17 2.06 6.00
C GLU A 209 13.60 2.81 4.73
N ILE A 210 13.59 2.10 3.60
CA ILE A 210 14.03 2.61 2.31
C ILE A 210 12.91 2.35 1.31
N LYS A 211 12.31 3.42 0.77
CA LYS A 211 11.20 3.36 -0.20
C LYS A 211 10.04 2.44 0.26
N GLY A 212 9.62 2.57 1.53
CA GLY A 212 8.51 1.79 2.11
C GLY A 212 8.84 0.32 2.43
N LYS A 213 10.10 -0.09 2.33
CA LYS A 213 10.58 -1.44 2.67
C LYS A 213 11.50 -1.37 3.88
N THR A 214 11.35 -2.30 4.81
CA THR A 214 12.18 -2.39 6.02
C THR A 214 13.35 -3.34 5.80
N TYR A 215 14.54 -2.90 6.18
CA TYR A 215 15.80 -3.62 6.11
C TYR A 215 16.50 -3.58 7.48
N TYR A 216 17.45 -4.49 7.68
CA TYR A 216 18.40 -4.40 8.78
C TYR A 216 19.82 -4.47 8.22
N PHE A 217 20.68 -3.56 8.67
CA PHE A 217 22.09 -3.51 8.29
C PHE A 217 22.95 -3.82 9.52
N SER A 218 23.80 -4.84 9.43
CA SER A 218 24.65 -5.27 10.54
C SER A 218 25.63 -4.18 10.98
N SER A 219 25.90 -4.11 12.27
CA SER A 219 26.91 -3.22 12.83
C SER A 219 28.25 -3.96 12.98
N PRO A 220 29.40 -3.31 12.76
CA PRO A 220 29.57 -1.90 12.36
C PRO A 220 29.61 -1.67 10.85
N TYR A 221 29.70 -2.72 10.04
CA TYR A 221 30.07 -2.61 8.62
C TYR A 221 28.91 -2.25 7.67
N GLY A 222 27.67 -2.30 8.15
CA GLY A 222 26.48 -1.95 7.37
C GLY A 222 26.09 -3.00 6.35
N TYR A 223 26.38 -4.29 6.57
CA TYR A 223 25.94 -5.34 5.64
C TYR A 223 24.46 -5.64 5.85
N MET A 224 23.68 -5.51 4.79
CA MET A 224 22.27 -5.85 4.77
C MET A 224 22.08 -7.31 5.09
N VAL A 225 21.25 -7.58 6.09
CA VAL A 225 20.84 -8.93 6.43
C VAL A 225 19.86 -9.44 5.38
N THR A 226 20.11 -10.66 4.93
CA THR A 226 19.25 -11.40 4.00
C THR A 226 18.92 -12.76 4.58
N GLY A 227 17.82 -13.35 4.15
CA GLY A 227 17.49 -14.72 4.51
C GLY A 227 17.05 -14.89 5.99
N GLY A 228 17.14 -16.13 6.48
CA GLY A 228 16.68 -16.56 7.81
C GLY A 228 17.73 -17.36 8.57
N GLY A 229 19.02 -17.16 8.26
CA GLY A 229 20.15 -17.83 8.89
C GLY A 229 20.63 -17.13 10.17
N SER A 230 21.89 -17.40 10.58
CA SER A 230 22.53 -16.77 11.75
C SER A 230 22.49 -15.25 11.74
N ASP A 231 22.59 -14.66 10.55
CA ASP A 231 22.70 -13.22 10.35
C ASP A 231 21.37 -12.50 10.64
N SER A 232 20.28 -13.25 10.72
CA SER A 232 18.96 -12.74 11.09
C SER A 232 18.72 -12.69 12.60
N LEU A 233 19.69 -13.12 13.42
CA LEU A 233 19.64 -13.00 14.87
C LEU A 233 19.96 -11.56 15.30
N ILE A 234 18.91 -10.83 15.66
CA ILE A 234 18.98 -9.42 16.06
C ILE A 234 18.34 -9.33 17.45
N ASP A 235 19.11 -8.83 18.42
CA ASP A 235 18.67 -8.68 19.81
C ASP A 235 18.02 -9.94 20.40
N GLY A 236 18.61 -11.11 20.10
CA GLY A 236 18.16 -12.41 20.61
C GLY A 236 16.95 -13.02 19.91
N LYS A 237 16.46 -12.41 18.81
CA LYS A 237 15.36 -12.92 18.00
C LYS A 237 15.79 -13.14 16.56
N TYR A 238 15.29 -14.20 15.93
CA TYR A 238 15.48 -14.42 14.49
C TYR A 238 14.37 -13.72 13.72
N TYR A 239 14.71 -12.96 12.69
CA TYR A 239 13.77 -12.27 11.82
C TYR A 239 13.72 -12.89 10.42
N ASN A 240 12.58 -12.74 9.74
CA ASN A 240 12.37 -13.32 8.42
C ASN A 240 12.67 -12.29 7.32
N PHE A 241 13.87 -12.31 6.73
CA PHE A 241 14.17 -11.49 5.56
C PHE A 241 14.12 -12.32 4.27
N ASN A 242 13.61 -11.76 3.19
CA ASN A 242 13.72 -12.40 1.88
C ASN A 242 15.14 -12.25 1.30
N ASP A 243 15.40 -12.81 0.12
CA ASP A 243 16.72 -12.77 -0.53
C ASP A 243 17.14 -11.36 -0.98
N SER A 244 16.17 -10.44 -1.08
CA SER A 244 16.43 -9.02 -1.31
C SER A 244 16.69 -8.24 0.00
N GLY A 245 16.64 -8.89 1.17
CA GLY A 245 16.83 -8.28 2.49
C GLY A 245 15.60 -7.56 3.05
N VAL A 246 14.44 -7.70 2.41
CA VAL A 246 13.20 -7.06 2.89
C VAL A 246 12.61 -7.89 4.02
N LEU A 247 12.29 -7.25 5.15
CA LEU A 247 11.63 -7.89 6.28
C LEU A 247 10.22 -8.36 5.89
N GLN A 248 9.97 -9.66 6.04
CA GLN A 248 8.67 -10.31 5.89
C GLN A 248 7.96 -10.35 7.24
N ARG A 249 6.65 -10.09 7.24
CA ARG A 249 5.80 -10.03 8.44
C ARG A 249 4.57 -10.89 8.23
N SER A 250 4.11 -11.54 9.29
CA SER A 250 2.94 -12.44 9.25
C SER A 250 3.04 -13.50 8.14
N ALA A 251 4.24 -14.00 7.90
CA ALA A 251 4.57 -14.81 6.72
C ALA A 251 5.28 -16.12 7.09
N TRP A 252 4.96 -17.16 6.34
CA TRP A 252 5.66 -18.45 6.39
C TRP A 252 6.97 -18.39 5.60
N ARG A 253 7.98 -19.08 6.12
CA ARG A 253 9.20 -19.48 5.41
C ARG A 253 9.45 -20.94 5.73
N ASP A 254 9.18 -21.80 4.76
CA ASP A 254 9.21 -23.25 4.94
C ASP A 254 8.31 -23.69 6.12
N LEU A 255 8.92 -24.13 7.23
CA LEU A 255 8.23 -24.58 8.44
C LEU A 255 8.17 -23.51 9.55
N TYR A 256 8.76 -22.34 9.32
CA TYR A 256 8.86 -21.25 10.30
C TYR A 256 7.84 -20.16 9.97
N TYR A 257 7.25 -19.57 11.00
CA TYR A 257 6.30 -18.45 10.83
C TYR A 257 6.82 -17.20 11.51
N SER A 258 6.78 -16.08 10.80
CA SER A 258 7.11 -14.75 11.33
C SER A 258 5.84 -14.01 11.73
N ASP A 259 5.84 -13.37 12.90
CA ASP A 259 4.68 -12.61 13.38
C ASP A 259 4.61 -11.20 12.74
N ALA A 260 3.70 -10.35 13.23
CA ALA A 260 3.51 -9.00 12.71
C ALA A 260 4.75 -8.09 12.85
N SER A 261 5.69 -8.42 13.75
CA SER A 261 6.98 -7.73 13.86
C SER A 261 8.01 -8.23 12.83
N GLY A 262 7.77 -9.40 12.24
CA GLY A 262 8.70 -10.11 11.37
C GLY A 262 9.64 -11.06 12.09
N ALA A 263 9.56 -11.14 13.43
CA ALA A 263 10.29 -12.13 14.21
C ALA A 263 9.66 -13.51 14.08
N PHE A 264 10.47 -14.56 13.99
CA PHE A 264 10.00 -15.93 14.00
C PHE A 264 9.39 -16.30 15.36
N VAL A 265 8.21 -16.92 15.31
CA VAL A 265 7.50 -17.41 16.48
C VAL A 265 8.25 -18.62 17.02
N LYS A 266 8.88 -18.49 18.19
CA LYS A 266 9.63 -19.57 18.81
C LYS A 266 8.75 -20.59 19.53
N GLU A 267 7.83 -20.11 20.36
CA GLU A 267 7.00 -20.94 21.25
C GLU A 267 5.54 -20.43 21.26
N GLY A 268 4.64 -21.34 21.60
CA GLY A 268 3.29 -21.04 22.05
C GLY A 268 2.22 -21.02 20.95
N LEU A 269 0.98 -20.76 21.37
CA LEU A 269 -0.19 -20.79 20.49
C LEU A 269 -0.30 -19.55 19.61
N LYS A 270 -0.53 -19.76 18.31
CA LYS A 270 -0.81 -18.71 17.32
C LYS A 270 -2.01 -19.08 16.46
N ASP A 271 -2.87 -18.10 16.23
CA ASP A 271 -3.87 -18.13 15.18
C ASP A 271 -3.25 -17.53 13.91
N ILE A 272 -3.21 -18.32 12.84
CA ILE A 272 -2.68 -17.95 11.54
C ILE A 272 -3.73 -18.32 10.51
N ASP A 273 -4.33 -17.31 9.88
CA ASP A 273 -5.37 -17.46 8.86
C ASP A 273 -6.56 -18.33 9.28
N GLY A 274 -6.99 -18.19 10.54
CA GLY A 274 -8.15 -18.92 11.08
C GLY A 274 -7.82 -20.33 11.58
N LYS A 275 -6.53 -20.66 11.67
CA LYS A 275 -6.02 -21.97 12.10
C LYS A 275 -5.09 -21.80 13.28
N ILE A 276 -5.28 -22.64 14.29
CA ILE A 276 -4.47 -22.59 15.51
C ILE A 276 -3.29 -23.54 15.37
N TYR A 277 -2.10 -23.01 15.62
CA TYR A 277 -0.84 -23.74 15.66
C TYR A 277 -0.23 -23.62 17.05
N TYR A 278 0.45 -24.66 17.50
CA TYR A 278 1.24 -24.64 18.72
C TYR A 278 2.71 -24.75 18.36
N PHE A 279 3.47 -23.66 18.50
CA PHE A 279 4.88 -23.63 18.14
C PHE A 279 5.75 -24.15 19.27
N GLN A 280 6.74 -24.96 18.91
CA GLN A 280 7.80 -25.42 19.81
C GLN A 280 9.13 -25.36 19.08
N ASN A 281 10.09 -24.61 19.63
CA ASN A 281 11.39 -24.35 19.02
C ASN A 281 11.29 -23.95 17.53
N PHE A 282 10.49 -22.91 17.27
CA PHE A 282 10.24 -22.28 15.97
C PHE A 282 9.37 -23.04 14.97
N VAL A 283 9.00 -24.29 15.25
CA VAL A 283 8.20 -25.10 14.32
C VAL A 283 6.85 -25.49 14.93
N PRO A 284 5.79 -25.63 14.12
CA PRO A 284 4.53 -26.15 14.60
C PRO A 284 4.64 -27.58 15.10
N ASN A 285 4.06 -27.85 16.27
CA ASN A 285 3.90 -29.19 16.80
C ASN A 285 2.96 -30.00 15.91
N LYS A 286 3.39 -31.21 15.53
CA LYS A 286 2.65 -32.15 14.69
C LYS A 286 2.25 -33.42 15.44
N LYS A 287 2.70 -33.57 16.68
CA LYS A 287 2.43 -34.74 17.51
C LYS A 287 1.24 -34.46 18.42
N GLU A 288 0.56 -35.52 18.83
CA GLU A 288 -0.47 -35.40 19.87
C GLU A 288 0.13 -34.78 21.14
N LEU A 289 -0.61 -33.86 21.76
CA LEU A 289 -0.26 -33.28 23.06
C LEU A 289 -1.23 -33.80 24.11
N ARG A 290 -0.72 -34.57 25.06
CA ARG A 290 -1.49 -35.19 26.14
C ARG A 290 -1.46 -34.31 27.38
N LEU A 291 -2.63 -33.91 27.87
CA LEU A 291 -2.82 -33.04 29.04
C LEU A 291 -3.56 -33.84 30.12
N GLU A 292 -2.79 -34.56 30.93
CA GLU A 292 -3.32 -35.49 31.95
C GLU A 292 -4.10 -34.75 33.05
N ASP A 293 -3.73 -33.50 33.36
CA ASP A 293 -4.40 -32.66 34.34
C ASP A 293 -5.81 -32.22 33.90
N GLN A 294 -6.11 -32.36 32.62
CA GLN A 294 -7.38 -31.99 32.00
C GLN A 294 -8.08 -33.17 31.32
N ASP A 295 -7.56 -34.39 31.49
CA ASP A 295 -8.08 -35.64 30.91
C ASP A 295 -8.29 -35.63 29.39
N VAL A 296 -7.44 -34.90 28.65
CA VAL A 296 -7.58 -34.74 27.18
C VAL A 296 -6.29 -34.95 26.39
N ILE A 297 -6.45 -35.26 25.10
CA ILE A 297 -5.39 -35.28 24.08
C ILE A 297 -5.78 -34.29 22.97
N LEU A 298 -4.86 -33.38 22.65
CA LEU A 298 -4.97 -32.49 21.50
C LEU A 298 -4.32 -33.14 20.27
N HIS A 299 -5.03 -33.12 19.15
CA HIS A 299 -4.62 -33.74 17.89
C HIS A 299 -4.28 -32.66 16.86
N PHE A 300 -3.09 -32.80 16.25
CA PHE A 300 -2.59 -31.88 15.24
C PHE A 300 -2.43 -32.60 13.90
N SER A 301 -2.65 -31.89 12.80
CA SER A 301 -2.38 -32.39 11.45
C SER A 301 -0.88 -32.51 11.15
N ASP A 302 -0.54 -33.14 10.02
CA ASP A 302 0.83 -33.20 9.49
C ASP A 302 1.45 -31.81 9.20
N LYS A 303 0.60 -30.77 9.12
CA LYS A 303 1.01 -29.37 8.96
C LYS A 303 1.06 -28.60 10.29
N GLY A 304 0.71 -29.26 11.41
CA GLY A 304 0.73 -28.70 12.76
C GLY A 304 -0.47 -27.83 13.13
N VAL A 305 -1.56 -27.92 12.35
CA VAL A 305 -2.84 -27.30 12.69
C VAL A 305 -3.51 -28.12 13.77
N LEU A 306 -3.95 -27.50 14.86
CA LEU A 306 -4.81 -28.12 15.87
C LEU A 306 -6.18 -28.40 15.25
N GLU A 307 -6.61 -29.67 15.24
CA GLU A 307 -7.85 -30.07 14.57
C GLU A 307 -8.94 -30.47 15.56
N ARG A 308 -8.58 -31.22 16.60
CA ARG A 308 -9.57 -31.81 17.52
C ARG A 308 -8.99 -32.17 18.89
N VAL A 309 -9.89 -32.47 19.80
CA VAL A 309 -9.63 -33.02 21.13
C VAL A 309 -10.26 -34.41 21.28
N SER A 310 -9.62 -35.28 22.05
CA SER A 310 -10.16 -36.57 22.49
C SER A 310 -9.93 -36.75 23.98
N ASN A 311 -10.57 -37.76 24.59
CA ASN A 311 -10.18 -38.17 25.94
C ASN A 311 -8.82 -38.89 25.95
N LEU A 312 -8.34 -39.24 27.14
CA LEU A 312 -7.08 -39.98 27.33
C LEU A 312 -7.04 -41.39 26.71
N ASN A 313 -8.19 -41.98 26.39
CA ASN A 313 -8.30 -43.27 25.70
C ASN A 313 -8.36 -43.12 24.17
N ARG A 314 -8.17 -41.91 23.64
CA ARG A 314 -8.28 -41.56 22.21
C ARG A 314 -9.69 -41.67 21.63
N GLU A 315 -10.71 -41.71 22.49
CA GLU A 315 -12.10 -41.73 22.09
C GLU A 315 -12.61 -40.31 21.83
N ALA A 316 -13.48 -40.17 20.84
CA ALA A 316 -14.06 -38.87 20.49
C ALA A 316 -14.89 -38.32 21.66
N ILE A 317 -14.74 -37.02 21.90
CA ILE A 317 -15.58 -36.30 22.85
C ILE A 317 -16.91 -35.96 22.17
N ASN A 318 -18.01 -36.06 22.91
CA ASN A 318 -19.39 -35.85 22.42
C ASN A 318 -20.09 -34.64 23.05
N ASN A 319 -19.34 -33.75 23.69
CA ASN A 319 -19.81 -32.53 24.33
C ASN A 319 -18.79 -31.40 24.15
N ALA A 320 -19.23 -30.15 24.12
CA ALA A 320 -18.32 -29.01 24.03
C ALA A 320 -17.37 -28.99 25.23
N VAL A 321 -16.09 -28.75 24.96
CA VAL A 321 -15.01 -28.74 25.96
C VAL A 321 -14.12 -27.53 25.74
N ASN A 322 -13.66 -26.93 26.83
CA ASN A 322 -12.68 -25.85 26.82
C ASN A 322 -11.40 -26.35 27.48
N VAL A 323 -10.29 -26.32 26.74
CA VAL A 323 -8.98 -26.78 27.20
C VAL A 323 -8.08 -25.58 27.43
N LYS A 324 -7.41 -25.53 28.58
CA LYS A 324 -6.42 -24.50 28.90
C LYS A 324 -5.04 -24.93 28.43
N LEU A 325 -4.37 -24.07 27.67
CA LEU A 325 -2.98 -24.27 27.23
C LEU A 325 -2.33 -22.88 27.08
N ASP A 326 -1.14 -22.69 27.64
CA ASP A 326 -0.39 -21.41 27.60
C ASP A 326 -1.23 -20.17 28.00
N ASN A 327 -1.98 -20.27 29.10
CA ASN A 327 -2.92 -19.24 29.58
C ASN A 327 -4.03 -18.85 28.60
N LYS A 328 -4.23 -19.64 27.54
CA LYS A 328 -5.30 -19.47 26.55
C LYS A 328 -6.33 -20.57 26.71
N ILE A 329 -7.55 -20.29 26.25
CA ILE A 329 -8.66 -21.24 26.25
C ILE A 329 -8.95 -21.67 24.82
N LEU A 330 -8.71 -22.94 24.54
CA LEU A 330 -9.05 -23.61 23.29
C LEU A 330 -10.45 -24.17 23.40
N ALA A 331 -11.37 -23.68 22.57
CA ALA A 331 -12.77 -24.11 22.59
C ALA A 331 -13.04 -25.16 21.51
N PHE A 332 -13.66 -26.28 21.90
CA PHE A 332 -13.99 -27.39 21.01
C PHE A 332 -15.50 -27.62 20.95
N ASN A 333 -15.97 -27.95 19.75
CA ASN A 333 -17.35 -28.30 19.46
C ASN A 333 -17.74 -29.65 20.09
N ASN A 334 -19.04 -29.98 20.02
CA ASN A 334 -19.58 -31.24 20.54
C ASN A 334 -19.01 -32.50 19.86
N ASP A 335 -18.40 -32.39 18.69
CA ASP A 335 -17.74 -33.51 17.99
C ASP A 335 -16.23 -33.57 18.28
N GLY A 336 -15.75 -32.73 19.20
CA GLY A 336 -14.35 -32.59 19.55
C GLY A 336 -13.53 -31.78 18.55
N SER A 337 -14.09 -31.28 17.44
CA SER A 337 -13.36 -30.39 16.52
C SER A 337 -13.10 -29.03 17.17
N ILE A 338 -11.97 -28.39 16.84
CA ILE A 338 -11.69 -27.03 17.32
C ILE A 338 -12.72 -26.04 16.76
N LEU A 339 -13.22 -25.15 17.59
CA LEU A 339 -14.06 -24.04 17.15
C LEU A 339 -13.22 -23.12 16.25
N LYS A 340 -13.72 -22.82 15.05
CA LYS A 340 -13.02 -21.95 14.12
C LYS A 340 -12.91 -20.54 14.71
N THR A 341 -11.76 -19.89 14.58
CA THR A 341 -11.62 -18.51 15.03
C THR A 341 -12.38 -17.54 14.11
N GLY A 342 -12.79 -16.42 14.67
CA GLY A 342 -13.74 -15.49 14.04
C GLY A 342 -15.19 -15.83 14.34
N ILE A 343 -16.05 -15.67 13.33
CA ILE A 343 -17.50 -15.85 13.42
C ILE A 343 -17.90 -17.25 12.97
N ASN A 344 -18.72 -17.93 13.79
CA ASN A 344 -19.38 -19.19 13.49
C ASN A 344 -20.90 -18.98 13.49
N LYS A 345 -21.57 -19.15 12.35
CA LYS A 345 -23.01 -18.91 12.21
C LYS A 345 -23.80 -20.21 12.25
N ASN A 346 -24.82 -20.23 13.09
CA ASN A 346 -25.90 -21.21 13.12
C ASN A 346 -27.23 -20.50 12.83
N ALA A 347 -28.32 -21.25 12.60
CA ALA A 347 -29.61 -20.71 12.11
C ALA A 347 -30.10 -19.43 12.81
N ASN A 348 -29.94 -19.34 14.14
CA ASN A 348 -30.38 -18.19 14.95
C ASN A 348 -29.29 -17.70 15.92
N THR A 349 -28.02 -17.96 15.66
CA THR A 349 -26.93 -17.60 16.58
C THR A 349 -25.62 -17.38 15.85
N ILE A 350 -24.91 -16.31 16.20
CA ILE A 350 -23.52 -16.08 15.82
C ILE A 350 -22.66 -16.31 17.05
N ALA A 351 -21.80 -17.32 17.02
CA ALA A 351 -20.77 -17.53 18.03
C ALA A 351 -19.45 -16.88 17.58
N TYR A 352 -18.78 -16.22 18.52
CA TYR A 352 -17.46 -15.62 18.34
C TYR A 352 -16.42 -16.34 19.17
N TYR A 353 -15.29 -16.62 18.53
CA TYR A 353 -14.13 -17.19 19.19
C TYR A 353 -12.85 -16.59 18.62
N SER A 354 -11.92 -16.23 19.48
CA SER A 354 -10.55 -15.95 19.10
C SER A 354 -9.61 -16.56 20.13
N LEU A 355 -8.38 -16.81 19.73
CA LEU A 355 -7.37 -17.32 20.64
C LEU A 355 -7.05 -16.36 21.80
N GLU A 356 -7.24 -15.05 21.59
CA GLU A 356 -6.92 -14.00 22.56
C GLU A 356 -8.10 -13.68 23.50
N ASP A 357 -9.33 -13.68 22.97
CA ASP A 357 -10.53 -13.35 23.77
C ASP A 357 -11.21 -14.60 24.36
N GLY A 358 -10.92 -15.79 23.81
CA GLY A 358 -11.59 -17.04 24.16
C GLY A 358 -13.04 -17.13 23.64
N ALA A 359 -13.74 -18.19 24.05
CA ALA A 359 -15.11 -18.47 23.59
C ALA A 359 -16.21 -17.79 24.41
N PHE A 360 -15.86 -17.03 25.46
CA PHE A 360 -16.82 -16.41 26.37
C PHE A 360 -16.76 -14.87 26.34
N TYR A 361 -16.22 -14.31 25.26
CA TYR A 361 -16.08 -12.87 25.10
C TYR A 361 -17.42 -12.13 25.24
N THR A 362 -17.45 -11.05 26.01
CA THR A 362 -18.61 -10.17 26.16
C THR A 362 -18.22 -8.75 25.82
N GLY A 363 -18.97 -8.11 24.93
CA GLY A 363 -18.74 -6.75 24.49
C GLY A 363 -18.76 -6.57 22.98
N TRP A 364 -18.29 -5.41 22.54
CA TRP A 364 -18.27 -4.99 21.14
C TRP A 364 -17.02 -5.48 20.42
N LYS A 365 -17.19 -6.17 19.29
CA LYS A 365 -16.08 -6.61 18.44
C LYS A 365 -16.24 -6.10 17.01
N MET A 366 -15.12 -5.63 16.44
CA MET A 366 -14.99 -5.35 15.02
C MET A 366 -14.44 -6.57 14.30
N ILE A 367 -15.18 -7.07 13.31
CA ILE A 367 -14.82 -8.25 12.52
C ILE A 367 -15.16 -7.93 11.07
N ASP A 368 -14.17 -8.00 10.17
CA ASP A 368 -14.31 -7.70 8.74
C ASP A 368 -15.02 -6.37 8.44
N GLY A 369 -14.67 -5.32 9.19
CA GLY A 369 -15.25 -3.98 9.04
C GLY A 369 -16.66 -3.81 9.60
N LYS A 370 -17.28 -4.89 10.12
CA LYS A 370 -18.60 -4.88 10.74
C LYS A 370 -18.50 -4.96 12.26
N ARG A 371 -19.44 -4.33 12.94
CA ARG A 371 -19.49 -4.27 14.40
C ARG A 371 -20.53 -5.25 14.92
N TYR A 372 -20.13 -6.07 15.88
CA TYR A 372 -20.98 -7.06 16.54
C TYR A 372 -20.95 -6.84 18.04
N TYR A 373 -22.02 -7.23 18.71
CA TYR A 373 -22.05 -7.32 20.18
C TYR A 373 -22.24 -8.78 20.58
N PHE A 374 -21.36 -9.28 21.43
CA PHE A 374 -21.43 -10.65 21.95
C PHE A 374 -21.72 -10.61 23.44
N THR A 375 -22.55 -11.54 23.90
CA THR A 375 -22.75 -11.85 25.32
C THR A 375 -22.36 -13.31 25.51
N ASN A 376 -21.38 -13.56 26.38
CA ASN A 376 -20.83 -14.89 26.64
C ASN A 376 -20.48 -15.65 25.34
N GLY A 377 -19.84 -14.96 24.39
CA GLY A 377 -19.43 -15.49 23.09
C GLY A 377 -20.52 -15.53 22.01
N HIS A 378 -21.76 -15.14 22.31
CA HIS A 378 -22.88 -15.32 21.39
C HIS A 378 -23.60 -14.01 21.06
N ASN A 379 -24.09 -13.90 19.83
CA ASN A 379 -25.06 -12.91 19.39
C ASN A 379 -26.30 -13.66 18.86
N THR A 380 -27.48 -13.27 19.35
CA THR A 380 -28.77 -13.89 19.01
C THR A 380 -29.80 -12.85 18.53
N ILE A 381 -29.34 -11.65 18.16
CA ILE A 381 -30.22 -10.52 17.84
C ILE A 381 -30.08 -10.24 16.35
N PHE A 382 -31.17 -10.36 15.62
CA PHE A 382 -31.22 -10.21 14.17
C PHE A 382 -32.47 -9.42 13.78
N ASN A 383 -32.32 -8.46 12.86
CA ASN A 383 -33.40 -7.57 12.42
C ASN A 383 -34.21 -6.97 13.58
N ASN A 384 -33.51 -6.55 14.65
CA ASN A 384 -34.16 -6.09 15.87
C ASN A 384 -33.32 -5.06 16.61
N TYR A 385 -33.97 -4.29 17.47
CA TYR A 385 -33.35 -3.33 18.35
C TYR A 385 -32.96 -3.98 19.68
N GLU A 386 -31.81 -3.58 20.21
CA GLU A 386 -31.37 -3.96 21.56
C GLU A 386 -30.88 -2.70 22.29
N ASN A 387 -31.17 -2.62 23.59
CA ASN A 387 -30.64 -1.58 24.45
C ASN A 387 -29.41 -2.11 25.19
N ILE A 388 -28.23 -1.58 24.85
CA ILE A 388 -26.96 -1.95 25.48
C ILE A 388 -26.44 -0.70 26.19
N ASP A 389 -26.23 -0.79 27.51
CA ASP A 389 -25.79 0.31 28.37
C ASP A 389 -26.61 1.60 28.22
N GLY A 390 -27.94 1.46 28.10
CA GLY A 390 -28.88 2.58 27.94
C GLY A 390 -28.90 3.22 26.55
N LYS A 391 -28.19 2.65 25.58
CA LYS A 391 -28.16 3.11 24.19
C LYS A 391 -28.83 2.08 23.28
N ARG A 392 -29.62 2.55 22.33
CA ARG A 392 -30.35 1.69 21.40
C ARG A 392 -29.55 1.45 20.13
N PHE A 393 -29.39 0.18 19.76
CA PHE A 393 -28.71 -0.26 18.55
C PHE A 393 -29.66 -1.11 17.72
N TYR A 394 -29.55 -1.05 16.40
CA TYR A 394 -30.27 -1.93 15.49
C TYR A 394 -29.31 -2.99 14.93
N PHE A 395 -29.66 -4.26 15.09
CA PHE A 395 -28.91 -5.39 14.56
C PHE A 395 -29.54 -5.87 13.26
N HIS A 396 -28.75 -5.97 12.20
CA HIS A 396 -29.19 -6.44 10.89
C HIS A 396 -29.31 -7.96 10.82
N GLU A 397 -29.81 -8.47 9.71
CA GLU A 397 -29.96 -9.91 9.43
C GLU A 397 -28.64 -10.68 9.58
N ASP A 398 -27.50 -10.03 9.33
CA ASP A 398 -26.19 -10.66 9.48
C ASP A 398 -25.62 -10.56 10.91
N GLY A 399 -26.39 -10.03 11.86
CA GLY A 399 -26.07 -9.80 13.27
C GLY A 399 -25.15 -8.62 13.53
N SER A 400 -24.82 -7.81 12.51
CA SER A 400 -24.00 -6.62 12.67
C SER A 400 -24.83 -5.39 13.02
N VAL A 401 -24.18 -4.33 13.48
CA VAL A 401 -24.77 -3.01 13.73
C VAL A 401 -24.15 -2.01 12.74
N ASN A 402 -25.00 -1.17 12.15
CA ASN A 402 -24.57 -0.13 11.23
C ASN A 402 -23.61 0.88 11.86
N ARG A 403 -22.75 1.45 11.01
CA ARG A 403 -22.00 2.67 11.33
C ARG A 403 -22.88 3.90 11.04
N ALA A 404 -22.35 5.10 11.27
CA ALA A 404 -23.09 6.34 11.15
C ALA A 404 -23.86 6.50 9.84
N GLY A 405 -24.96 7.25 9.92
CA GLY A 405 -25.70 7.73 8.76
C GLY A 405 -27.19 7.41 8.82
N PHE A 406 -27.87 7.74 7.73
CA PHE A 406 -29.30 7.53 7.55
C PHE A 406 -29.61 6.14 7.01
N GLU A 407 -30.68 5.52 7.52
CA GLU A 407 -31.18 4.24 7.02
C GLU A 407 -32.70 4.18 7.08
N LYS A 408 -33.31 3.52 6.10
CA LYS A 408 -34.74 3.18 6.15
C LYS A 408 -34.93 1.76 6.65
N ILE A 409 -35.55 1.62 7.81
CA ILE A 409 -35.90 0.33 8.44
C ILE A 409 -37.41 0.25 8.52
N ASP A 410 -38.02 -0.78 7.93
CA ASP A 410 -39.48 -0.96 7.84
C ASP A 410 -40.23 0.30 7.34
N GLY A 411 -39.64 0.98 6.35
CA GLY A 411 -40.22 2.18 5.73
C GLY A 411 -40.07 3.48 6.54
N LYS A 412 -39.49 3.43 7.75
CA LYS A 412 -39.21 4.60 8.58
C LYS A 412 -37.73 4.98 8.49
N LEU A 413 -37.44 6.27 8.45
CA LEU A 413 -36.07 6.79 8.37
C LEU A 413 -35.48 6.91 9.78
N TYR A 414 -34.27 6.40 9.99
CA TYR A 414 -33.49 6.48 11.23
C TYR A 414 -32.14 7.12 10.91
N HIS A 415 -31.46 7.63 11.94
CA HIS A 415 -30.08 8.08 11.85
C HIS A 415 -29.25 7.50 12.99
N PHE A 416 -28.08 6.97 12.67
CA PHE A 416 -27.14 6.41 13.63
C PHE A 416 -25.90 7.30 13.76
N ASP A 417 -25.34 7.42 14.96
CA ASP A 417 -24.06 8.13 15.15
C ASP A 417 -22.85 7.27 14.74
N ASN A 418 -21.64 7.83 14.89
CA ASN A 418 -20.38 7.12 14.60
C ASN A 418 -20.17 5.84 15.40
N ASN A 419 -20.92 5.66 16.49
CA ASN A 419 -20.92 4.46 17.31
C ASN A 419 -22.10 3.52 17.01
N GLY A 420 -22.93 3.80 15.99
CA GLY A 420 -24.09 3.00 15.64
C GLY A 420 -25.29 3.20 16.56
N VAL A 421 -25.30 4.25 17.40
CA VAL A 421 -26.40 4.54 18.32
C VAL A 421 -27.52 5.25 17.56
N ALA A 422 -28.74 4.71 17.64
CA ALA A 422 -29.92 5.34 17.06
C ALA A 422 -30.18 6.70 17.73
N GLN A 423 -30.21 7.77 16.93
CA GLN A 423 -30.46 9.12 17.42
C GLN A 423 -31.95 9.33 17.71
N THR A 424 -32.22 10.10 18.77
CA THR A 424 -33.58 10.50 19.17
C THR A 424 -33.62 12.01 19.41
N GLY A 425 -34.82 12.58 19.43
CA GLY A 425 -35.05 14.01 19.64
C GLY A 425 -34.52 14.87 18.49
N TRP A 426 -34.19 16.12 18.84
CA TRP A 426 -33.67 17.12 17.91
C TRP A 426 -32.22 16.81 17.50
N GLN A 427 -31.97 16.77 16.19
CA GLN A 427 -30.64 16.54 15.63
C GLN A 427 -30.35 17.51 14.50
N THR A 428 -29.08 17.92 14.40
CA THR A 428 -28.59 18.74 13.28
C THR A 428 -27.56 17.94 12.51
N ILE A 429 -27.90 17.63 11.26
CA ILE A 429 -27.10 16.76 10.39
C ILE A 429 -26.96 17.50 9.06
N ASP A 430 -25.72 17.71 8.62
CA ASP A 430 -25.40 18.45 7.38
C ASP A 430 -26.14 19.80 7.26
N ASN A 431 -26.13 20.58 8.35
CA ASN A 431 -26.81 21.88 8.48
C ASN A 431 -28.34 21.85 8.27
N LYS A 432 -28.97 20.68 8.37
CA LYS A 432 -30.42 20.52 8.35
C LYS A 432 -30.93 20.02 9.70
N TYR A 433 -32.16 20.41 10.03
CA TYR A 433 -32.81 19.99 11.27
C TYR A 433 -33.67 18.75 11.04
N TYR A 434 -33.58 17.82 11.97
CA TYR A 434 -34.35 16.59 12.01
C TYR A 434 -34.92 16.41 13.42
N TYR A 435 -36.11 15.81 13.51
CA TYR A 435 -36.67 15.36 14.77
C TYR A 435 -36.96 13.87 14.69
N PHE A 436 -36.26 13.10 15.51
CA PHE A 436 -36.46 11.66 15.67
C PHE A 436 -37.32 11.42 16.91
N ASP A 437 -38.34 10.57 16.81
CA ASP A 437 -39.18 10.26 17.97
C ASP A 437 -38.47 9.38 19.01
N GLU A 438 -39.16 9.05 20.10
CA GLU A 438 -38.60 8.22 21.18
C GLU A 438 -38.21 6.80 20.72
N ASN A 439 -38.76 6.35 19.58
CA ASN A 439 -38.38 5.09 18.93
C ASN A 439 -37.19 5.26 17.98
N GLY A 440 -36.78 6.50 17.69
CA GLY A 440 -35.69 6.85 16.78
C GLY A 440 -36.13 7.11 15.35
N ALA A 441 -37.43 7.05 15.05
CA ALA A 441 -37.93 7.27 13.69
C ALA A 441 -38.06 8.77 13.41
N ALA A 442 -37.50 9.22 12.29
CA ALA A 442 -37.63 10.61 11.83
C ALA A 442 -39.09 10.93 11.56
N LYS A 443 -39.56 12.08 12.07
CA LYS A 443 -40.86 12.61 11.67
C LYS A 443 -40.81 13.08 10.22
N THR A 444 -41.90 12.84 9.51
CA THR A 444 -42.17 13.36 8.17
C THR A 444 -43.55 14.03 8.18
N GLY A 445 -43.77 15.00 7.29
CA GLY A 445 -45.00 15.78 7.25
C GLY A 445 -45.16 16.69 8.47
N TRP A 446 -46.41 17.07 8.75
CA TRP A 446 -46.74 17.97 9.86
C TRP A 446 -46.69 17.28 11.21
N PHE A 447 -46.02 17.90 12.19
CA PHE A 447 -45.99 17.41 13.57
C PHE A 447 -45.86 18.55 14.59
N GLN A 448 -46.17 18.24 15.85
CA GLN A 448 -46.09 19.16 16.96
C GLN A 448 -45.25 18.56 18.10
N VAL A 449 -44.32 19.34 18.65
CA VAL A 449 -43.46 18.90 19.77
C VAL A 449 -43.27 20.05 20.76
N GLY A 450 -43.19 19.71 22.05
CA GLY A 450 -42.96 20.66 23.13
C GLY A 450 -41.48 20.98 23.28
N GLY A 451 -41.14 22.27 23.37
CA GLY A 451 -39.75 22.71 23.36
C GLY A 451 -39.16 22.63 21.95
N GLY A 452 -38.97 23.79 21.31
CA GLY A 452 -38.33 23.85 20.00
C GLY A 452 -36.81 23.80 20.07
N TYR A 453 -36.15 23.87 18.91
CA TYR A 453 -34.68 23.91 18.78
C TYR A 453 -34.02 25.17 19.42
N ARG A 454 -34.71 25.94 20.27
CA ARG A 454 -34.19 27.15 20.91
C ARG A 454 -33.53 26.88 22.29
N PRO A 455 -32.26 27.28 22.51
CA PRO A 455 -31.71 27.41 23.86
C PRO A 455 -32.13 28.73 24.52
N TRP A 456 -33.31 28.76 25.18
CA TRP A 456 -33.77 29.81 26.13
C TRP A 456 -33.84 31.29 25.66
N PRO A 457 -34.61 32.17 26.35
CA PRO A 457 -35.77 31.93 27.22
C PRO A 457 -37.09 32.07 26.41
N LEU A 458 -38.21 31.50 26.86
CA LEU A 458 -39.59 31.72 26.33
C LEU A 458 -40.11 30.82 25.19
N ALA A 459 -39.99 29.49 25.30
CA ALA A 459 -40.86 28.59 24.52
C ALA A 459 -41.63 27.63 25.45
N TYR A 460 -42.57 28.18 26.24
CA TYR A 460 -43.59 27.37 26.88
C TYR A 460 -44.70 27.11 25.86
N GLY A 461 -44.69 25.94 25.23
CA GLY A 461 -45.74 25.53 24.28
C GLY A 461 -45.29 24.48 23.28
N TYR A 462 -46.27 23.93 22.56
CA TYR A 462 -46.06 23.00 21.46
C TYR A 462 -45.98 23.78 20.14
N LEU A 463 -44.88 23.65 19.41
CA LEU A 463 -44.64 24.35 18.15
C LEU A 463 -44.92 23.42 16.96
N TRP A 464 -45.44 23.98 15.87
CA TRP A 464 -45.72 23.26 14.64
C TRP A 464 -44.51 23.26 13.71
N TYR A 465 -44.19 22.08 13.19
CA TYR A 465 -43.12 21.83 12.23
C TYR A 465 -43.66 21.06 11.04
N CYS A 466 -42.97 21.14 9.91
CA CYS A 466 -43.20 20.26 8.78
C CYS A 466 -41.85 19.69 8.30
N ALA A 467 -41.76 18.37 8.23
CA ALA A 467 -40.62 17.66 7.68
C ALA A 467 -40.91 17.17 6.25
N ARG A 468 -39.89 17.21 5.40
CA ARG A 468 -39.88 16.64 4.05
C ARG A 468 -39.85 15.10 4.11
N GLU A 469 -40.00 14.45 2.97
CA GLU A 469 -39.89 12.98 2.87
C GLU A 469 -38.51 12.44 3.25
N ASP A 470 -37.46 13.25 3.09
CA ASP A 470 -36.10 12.93 3.53
C ASP A 470 -35.90 13.16 5.04
N GLY A 471 -36.95 13.53 5.78
CA GLY A 471 -36.94 13.80 7.22
C GLY A 471 -36.45 15.20 7.62
N SER A 472 -35.90 15.98 6.69
CA SER A 472 -35.39 17.32 6.99
C SER A 472 -36.51 18.35 7.10
N LEU A 473 -36.38 19.32 8.00
CA LEU A 473 -37.38 20.37 8.18
C LEU A 473 -37.42 21.38 7.03
N TYR A 474 -38.61 21.87 6.74
CA TYR A 474 -38.79 23.17 6.10
C TYR A 474 -38.39 24.25 7.11
N ALA A 475 -37.43 25.10 6.75
CA ALA A 475 -36.91 26.19 7.58
C ALA A 475 -36.43 27.36 6.70
N ASP A 476 -36.42 28.54 7.29
CA ASP A 476 -35.92 29.80 6.71
C ASP A 476 -36.58 30.18 5.37
N GLY A 477 -37.90 30.40 5.38
CA GLY A 477 -38.59 30.99 4.24
C GLY A 477 -40.00 30.49 3.98
N TRP A 478 -40.49 30.79 2.78
CA TRP A 478 -41.83 30.44 2.30
C TRP A 478 -41.80 29.16 1.46
N PHE A 479 -42.69 28.22 1.77
CA PHE A 479 -42.80 26.94 1.06
C PHE A 479 -44.26 26.60 0.77
N LYS A 480 -44.50 26.03 -0.41
CA LYS A 480 -45.82 25.52 -0.80
C LYS A 480 -45.95 24.05 -0.42
N ILE A 481 -46.86 23.74 0.50
CA ILE A 481 -47.11 22.40 1.03
C ILE A 481 -48.61 22.12 0.86
N ASP A 482 -48.97 21.02 0.19
CA ASP A 482 -50.36 20.66 -0.13
C ASP A 482 -51.18 21.80 -0.76
N GLY A 483 -50.54 22.57 -1.66
CA GLY A 483 -51.16 23.67 -2.39
C GLY A 483 -51.34 24.98 -1.61
N LYS A 484 -50.85 25.07 -0.36
CA LYS A 484 -50.89 26.27 0.48
C LYS A 484 -49.48 26.77 0.80
N ASP A 485 -49.32 28.09 0.87
CA ASP A 485 -48.04 28.71 1.22
C ASP A 485 -47.91 28.85 2.75
N TYR A 486 -46.78 28.39 3.29
CA TYR A 486 -46.45 28.45 4.71
C TYR A 486 -45.08 29.09 4.90
N HIS A 487 -44.96 29.93 5.93
CA HIS A 487 -43.71 30.55 6.32
C HIS A 487 -43.11 29.84 7.54
N PHE A 488 -41.82 29.52 7.47
CA PHE A 488 -41.08 28.91 8.56
C PHE A 488 -39.90 29.80 8.95
N ASP A 489 -39.65 29.95 10.24
CA ASP A 489 -38.47 30.64 10.73
C ASP A 489 -37.18 29.83 10.49
N GLN A 490 -36.03 30.41 10.82
CA GLN A 490 -34.71 29.76 10.66
C GLN A 490 -34.54 28.44 11.43
N TRP A 491 -35.45 28.13 12.37
CA TRP A 491 -35.44 26.91 13.18
C TRP A 491 -36.54 25.91 12.76
N GLY A 492 -37.31 26.24 11.73
CA GLY A 492 -38.38 25.40 11.18
C GLY A 492 -39.73 25.52 11.89
N HIS A 493 -39.94 26.55 12.71
CA HIS A 493 -41.25 26.81 13.32
C HIS A 493 -42.20 27.41 12.28
N LYS A 494 -43.40 26.86 12.16
CA LYS A 494 -44.49 27.49 11.39
C LYS A 494 -44.90 28.80 12.07
N MET A 495 -44.86 29.90 11.31
CA MET A 495 -45.22 31.26 11.75
C MET A 495 -46.68 31.62 11.51
#